data_AF-A0A838PLS3-F1
#
_entry.id   AF-A0A838PLS3-F1
#
_cell.length_a   1.000
_cell.length_b   1.000
_cell.length_c   1.000
_cell.angle_alpha   90.00
_cell.angle_beta   90.00
_cell.angle_gamma   90.00
#
_symmetry.space_group_name_H-M   'P 1'
#
loop_
_entity.id
_entity.type
_entity.pdbx_description
1 polymer ?
#
loop_
_entity_poly.entity_id
_entity_poly.type
_entity_poly.pdbx_seq_one_letter_code
_entity_poly.pdbx_strand_id
1 'polypeptide(L)'
;MSSEPAFTDEQIDRAVEALSDPERFREAEALVARTAPQLQRILNEALHSGGWFGQAHESQVRRAAAEGDEGERAAAIRTLLAEETRMGMLVGVAVGWELSRELHSSPDQET
;
A
#
# COMPACT_ATOMS: atom_id res chain seq x y z
N MET A 1 -4.73 22.36 -19.04
CA MET A 1 -4.64 21.75 -17.70
C MET A 1 -6.07 21.46 -17.27
N SER A 2 -6.54 20.24 -17.50
CA SER A 2 -7.88 19.85 -17.05
C SER A 2 -7.78 19.51 -15.57
N SER A 3 -8.36 20.33 -14.70
CA SER A 3 -8.54 19.94 -13.30
C SER A 3 -9.54 18.79 -13.27
N GLU A 4 -9.09 17.59 -12.89
CA GLU A 4 -10.00 16.53 -12.47
C GLU A 4 -10.93 17.11 -11.37
N PRO A 5 -12.26 16.93 -11.47
CA PRO A 5 -13.16 17.39 -10.42
C PRO A 5 -12.83 16.65 -9.13
N ALA A 6 -12.49 17.39 -8.07
CA ALA A 6 -12.27 16.82 -6.74
C ALA A 6 -13.58 16.20 -6.23
N PHE A 7 -13.51 14.96 -5.74
CA PHE A 7 -14.64 14.27 -5.13
C PHE A 7 -15.08 14.99 -3.84
N THR A 8 -16.39 15.00 -3.54
CA THR A 8 -16.93 15.52 -2.27
C THR A 8 -16.73 14.51 -1.12
N ASP A 9 -16.72 14.99 0.13
CA ASP A 9 -16.61 14.14 1.32
C ASP A 9 -17.69 13.04 1.34
N GLU A 10 -18.94 13.37 0.99
CA GLU A 10 -20.05 12.40 0.89
C GLU A 10 -19.86 11.36 -0.23
N GLN A 11 -19.11 11.69 -1.29
CA GLN A 11 -18.73 10.71 -2.31
C GLN A 11 -17.63 9.79 -1.79
N ILE A 12 -16.67 10.33 -1.04
CA ILE A 12 -15.61 9.56 -0.40
C ILE A 12 -16.20 8.60 0.64
N ASP A 13 -17.06 9.08 1.53
CA ASP A 13 -17.70 8.26 2.57
C ASP A 13 -18.51 7.11 1.98
N ARG A 14 -19.33 7.38 0.95
CA ARG A 14 -20.06 6.33 0.24
C ARG A 14 -19.15 5.32 -0.44
N ALA A 15 -18.00 5.76 -0.98
CA ALA A 15 -17.02 4.85 -1.56
C ALA A 15 -16.37 3.97 -0.49
N VAL A 16 -16.03 4.53 0.68
CA VAL A 16 -15.47 3.78 1.82
C VAL A 16 -16.48 2.77 2.36
N GLU A 17 -17.76 3.16 2.50
CA GLU A 17 -18.82 2.25 2.90
C GLU A 17 -19.01 1.12 1.87
N ALA A 18 -18.99 1.46 0.58
CA ALA A 18 -19.05 0.48 -0.51
C ALA A 18 -17.87 -0.51 -0.52
N LEU A 19 -16.67 -0.08 -0.11
CA LEU A 19 -15.48 -0.92 0.04
C LEU A 19 -15.53 -1.81 1.28
N SER A 20 -16.40 -1.51 2.25
CA SER A 20 -16.58 -2.32 3.46
C SER A 20 -17.41 -3.58 3.22
N ASP A 21 -18.02 -3.73 2.04
CA ASP A 21 -18.72 -4.93 1.60
C ASP A 21 -17.72 -6.07 1.25
N PRO A 22 -17.68 -7.16 2.04
CA PRO A 22 -16.74 -8.26 1.82
C PRO A 22 -16.97 -9.00 0.49
N GLU A 23 -18.17 -8.95 -0.09
CA GLU A 23 -18.46 -9.58 -1.38
C GLU A 23 -17.83 -8.80 -2.54
N ARG A 24 -17.85 -7.46 -2.47
CA ARG A 24 -17.21 -6.60 -3.47
C ARG A 24 -15.70 -6.73 -3.48
N PHE A 25 -15.10 -6.97 -2.31
CA PHE A 25 -13.66 -7.17 -2.19
C PHE A 25 -13.20 -8.49 -2.80
N ARG A 26 -14.02 -9.55 -2.78
CA ARG A 26 -13.64 -10.89 -3.25
C ARG A 26 -13.23 -10.93 -4.73
N GLU A 27 -13.95 -10.24 -5.60
CA GLU A 27 -13.62 -10.21 -7.03
C GLU A 27 -12.34 -9.41 -7.31
N ALA A 28 -12.16 -8.29 -6.61
CA ALA A 28 -10.95 -7.48 -6.66
C ALA A 28 -9.74 -8.26 -6.12
N GLU A 29 -9.88 -8.96 -4.99
CA GLU A 29 -8.85 -9.83 -4.42
C GLU A 29 -8.46 -10.95 -5.38
N ALA A 30 -9.43 -11.61 -6.02
CA ALA A 30 -9.15 -12.67 -6.99
C ALA A 30 -8.40 -12.14 -8.22
N LEU A 31 -8.68 -10.91 -8.65
CA LEU A 31 -7.96 -10.25 -9.73
C LEU A 31 -6.54 -9.87 -9.32
N VAL A 32 -6.38 -9.23 -8.16
CA VAL A 32 -5.09 -8.85 -7.60
C VAL A 32 -4.22 -10.08 -7.36
N ALA A 33 -4.77 -11.18 -6.85
CA ALA A 33 -4.04 -12.42 -6.60
C ALA A 33 -3.39 -12.99 -7.87
N ARG A 34 -4.05 -12.86 -9.04
CA ARG A 34 -3.49 -13.30 -10.33
C ARG A 34 -2.29 -12.45 -10.76
N THR A 35 -2.30 -11.16 -10.44
CA THR A 35 -1.29 -10.17 -10.82
C THR A 35 -0.27 -9.92 -9.70
N ALA A 36 -0.48 -10.51 -8.51
CA ALA A 36 0.26 -10.26 -7.29
C ALA A 36 1.79 -10.41 -7.46
N PRO A 37 2.33 -11.42 -8.18
CA PRO A 37 3.77 -11.53 -8.37
C PRO A 37 4.39 -10.36 -9.16
N GLN A 38 3.64 -9.73 -10.06
CA GLN A 38 4.09 -8.56 -10.82
C GLN A 38 3.98 -7.30 -9.96
N LEU A 39 2.86 -7.11 -9.27
CA LEU A 39 2.65 -5.99 -8.35
C LEU A 39 3.65 -6.01 -7.20
N GLN A 40 3.96 -7.18 -6.65
CA GLN A 40 4.98 -7.35 -5.59
C GLN A 40 6.36 -6.86 -6.04
N ARG A 41 6.73 -7.07 -7.31
CA ARG A 41 8.01 -6.58 -7.84
C ARG A 41 8.05 -5.06 -7.88
N ILE A 42 6.99 -4.42 -8.38
CA ILE A 42 6.86 -2.95 -8.43
C ILE A 42 6.87 -2.37 -7.00
N LEU A 43 6.13 -3.00 -6.09
CA LEU A 43 6.06 -2.59 -4.69
C LEU A 43 7.43 -2.66 -4.01
N ASN A 44 8.15 -3.77 -4.20
CA ASN A 44 9.49 -3.96 -3.66
C ASN A 44 10.47 -2.92 -4.22
N GLU A 45 10.39 -2.61 -5.51
CA GLU A 45 11.22 -1.59 -6.14
C GLU A 45 10.90 -0.19 -5.58
N ALA A 46 9.63 0.18 -5.45
CA ALA A 46 9.20 1.46 -4.88
C ALA A 46 9.64 1.62 -3.41
N LEU A 47 9.53 0.54 -2.63
CA LEU A 47 9.97 0.52 -1.23
C LEU A 47 11.49 0.63 -1.10
N HIS A 48 12.23 0.03 -2.04
CA HIS A 48 13.70 0.12 -2.09
C HIS A 48 14.18 1.49 -2.58
N SER A 49 13.60 2.03 -3.67
CA SER A 49 13.97 3.33 -4.25
C SER A 49 13.61 4.50 -3.36
N GLY A 50 12.52 4.40 -2.60
CA GLY A 50 12.12 5.39 -1.61
C GLY A 50 12.98 5.40 -0.34
N GLY A 51 13.95 4.49 -0.22
CA GLY A 51 14.83 4.39 0.95
C GLY A 51 14.15 3.87 2.21
N TRP A 52 12.92 3.36 2.11
CA TRP A 52 12.09 2.91 3.23
C TRP A 52 12.67 1.68 3.93
N PHE A 53 13.30 0.78 3.18
CA PHE A 53 14.04 -0.38 3.69
C PHE A 53 15.57 -0.23 3.56
N GLY A 54 16.07 1.00 3.67
CA GLY A 54 17.51 1.28 3.61
C GLY A 54 18.24 1.03 4.93
N GLN A 55 19.49 1.49 5.02
CA GLN A 55 20.35 1.30 6.21
C GLN A 55 19.75 1.84 7.53
N ALA A 56 18.89 2.86 7.44
CA ALA A 56 18.18 3.40 8.60
C ALA A 56 17.21 2.37 9.20
N HIS A 57 16.51 1.62 8.36
CA HIS A 57 15.61 0.55 8.78
C HIS A 57 16.38 -0.62 9.39
N GLU A 58 17.48 -1.07 8.75
CA GLU A 58 18.34 -2.12 9.31
C GLU A 58 18.94 -1.74 10.68
N SER A 59 19.26 -0.45 10.89
CA SER A 59 19.70 0.05 12.18
C SER A 59 18.59 0.00 13.24
N GLN A 60 17.34 0.30 12.86
CA GLN A 60 16.18 0.23 13.74
C GLN A 60 15.86 -1.21 14.15
N VAL A 61 15.90 -2.14 13.19
CA VAL A 61 15.71 -3.58 13.46
C VAL A 61 16.79 -4.10 14.40
N ARG A 62 18.07 -3.79 14.14
CA ARG A 62 19.18 -4.19 15.02
C ARG A 62 19.02 -3.60 16.42
N ARG A 63 18.60 -2.34 16.54
CA ARG A 63 18.35 -1.69 17.84
C ARG A 63 17.25 -2.41 18.60
N ALA A 64 16.11 -2.68 17.97
CA ALA A 64 15.01 -3.39 18.59
C ALA A 64 15.40 -4.82 19.01
N ALA A 65 16.18 -5.53 18.18
CA ALA A 65 16.64 -6.88 18.49
C ALA A 65 17.69 -6.94 19.62
N ALA A 66 18.50 -5.89 19.78
CA ALA A 66 19.50 -5.78 20.82
C ALA A 66 18.93 -5.38 22.19
N GLU A 67 17.63 -5.07 22.27
CA GLU A 67 17.00 -4.65 23.51
C GLU A 67 17.02 -5.77 24.56
N GLY A 68 17.49 -5.44 25.76
CA GLY A 68 17.79 -6.41 26.81
C GLY A 68 16.52 -6.90 27.51
N ASP A 69 15.59 -5.98 27.78
CA ASP A 69 14.31 -6.31 28.38
C ASP A 69 13.36 -6.94 27.34
N GLU A 70 12.66 -8.00 27.73
CA GLU A 70 11.75 -8.71 26.82
C GLU A 70 10.49 -7.89 26.47
N GLY A 71 9.96 -7.14 27.44
CA GLY A 71 8.81 -6.28 27.24
C GLY A 71 9.11 -5.10 26.32
N GLU A 72 10.25 -4.44 26.55
CA GLU A 72 10.74 -3.34 25.72
C GLU A 72 11.09 -3.82 24.30
N ARG A 73 11.75 -4.97 24.17
CA ARG A 73 12.02 -5.60 22.88
C ARG A 73 10.74 -5.88 22.09
N ALA A 74 9.74 -6.49 22.74
CA ALA A 74 8.46 -6.78 22.11
C ALA A 74 7.72 -5.50 21.70
N ALA A 75 7.78 -4.44 22.52
CA ALA A 75 7.21 -3.14 22.18
C ALA A 75 7.90 -2.52 20.97
N ALA A 76 9.24 -2.50 20.95
CA ALA A 76 10.02 -1.97 19.85
C ALA A 76 9.73 -2.69 18.52
N ILE A 77 9.65 -4.02 18.54
CA ILE A 77 9.29 -4.82 17.36
C ILE A 77 7.86 -4.50 16.89
N ARG A 78 6.88 -4.44 17.80
CA ARG A 78 5.49 -4.09 17.43
C ARG A 78 5.39 -2.71 16.79
N THR A 79 6.13 -1.73 17.31
CA THR A 79 6.20 -0.40 16.70
C THR A 79 6.76 -0.47 15.29
N LEU A 80 7.85 -1.21 15.06
CA LEU A 80 8.42 -1.38 13.72
C LEU A 80 7.42 -2.01 12.76
N LEU A 81 6.76 -3.10 13.15
CA LEU A 81 5.74 -3.76 12.32
C LEU A 81 4.55 -2.84 11.98
N ALA A 82 4.12 -2.02 12.95
CA ALA A 82 3.04 -1.06 12.72
C ALA A 82 3.43 0.01 11.70
N GLU A 83 4.67 0.52 11.76
CA GLU A 83 5.19 1.47 10.79
C GLU A 83 5.34 0.84 9.40
N GLU A 84 5.89 -0.39 9.31
CA GLU A 84 5.98 -1.14 8.05
C GLU A 84 4.62 -1.38 7.42
N THR A 85 3.63 -1.78 8.22
CA THR A 85 2.26 -1.99 7.75
C THR A 85 1.66 -0.69 7.20
N ARG A 86 1.86 0.44 7.90
CA ARG A 86 1.39 1.75 7.44
C ARG A 86 2.05 2.13 6.11
N MET A 87 3.36 1.95 5.99
CA MET A 87 4.10 2.25 4.75
C MET A 87 3.66 1.36 3.59
N GLY A 88 3.52 0.05 3.84
CA GLY A 88 3.03 -0.90 2.84
C GLY A 88 1.64 -0.56 2.34
N MET A 89 0.74 -0.13 3.24
CA MET A 89 -0.59 0.35 2.87
C MET A 89 -0.54 1.62 2.00
N LEU A 90 0.25 2.63 2.39
CA LEU A 90 0.38 3.88 1.62
C LEU A 90 0.91 3.62 0.21
N VAL A 91 1.96 2.79 0.09
CA VAL A 91 2.56 2.46 -1.20
C VAL A 91 1.59 1.60 -2.03
N GLY A 92 0.92 0.62 -1.40
CA GLY A 92 -0.08 -0.21 -2.06
C GLY A 92 -1.25 0.60 -2.64
N VAL A 93 -1.76 1.57 -1.88
CA VAL A 93 -2.81 2.49 -2.35
C VAL A 93 -2.31 3.36 -3.50
N ALA A 94 -1.10 3.91 -3.41
CA ALA A 94 -0.51 4.72 -4.47
C ALA A 94 -0.33 3.92 -5.78
N VAL A 95 0.20 2.70 -5.69
CA VAL A 95 0.34 1.79 -6.85
C VAL A 95 -1.02 1.44 -7.44
N GLY A 96 -2.01 1.12 -6.61
CA GLY A 96 -3.38 0.84 -7.07
C GLY A 96 -4.03 2.03 -7.76
N TRP A 97 -3.78 3.24 -7.25
CA TRP A 97 -4.29 4.48 -7.84
C TRP A 97 -3.64 4.80 -9.19
N GLU A 98 -2.32 4.68 -9.31
CA GLU A 98 -1.62 4.86 -10.59
C GLU A 98 -2.02 3.80 -11.61
N LEU A 99 -2.14 2.53 -11.20
CA LEU A 99 -2.60 1.46 -12.08
C LEU A 99 -4.01 1.76 -12.61
N SER A 100 -4.93 2.19 -11.75
CA SER A 100 -6.27 2.59 -12.17
C SER A 100 -6.21 3.74 -13.18
N ARG A 101 -5.38 4.76 -12.93
CA ARG A 101 -5.23 5.87 -13.87
C ARG A 101 -4.66 5.45 -15.21
N GLU A 102 -3.67 4.57 -15.25
CA GLU A 102 -3.11 4.05 -16.50
C GLU A 102 -4.16 3.26 -17.31
N LEU A 103 -4.99 2.46 -16.63
CA LEU A 103 -6.07 1.69 -17.24
C LEU A 103 -7.19 2.59 -17.80
N HIS A 104 -7.52 3.70 -17.14
CA HIS A 104 -8.53 4.66 -17.62
C HIS A 104 -7.97 5.68 -18.62
N SER A 105 -6.65 5.86 -18.64
CA SER A 105 -5.93 6.75 -19.57
C SER A 105 -5.52 6.04 -20.85
N SER A 106 -5.61 4.71 -20.88
CA SER A 106 -5.59 3.91 -22.11
C SER A 106 -6.98 3.99 -22.73
N PRO A 107 -7.25 4.87 -23.73
CA PRO A 107 -8.45 4.69 -24.51
C PRO A 107 -8.29 3.34 -25.22
N ASP A 108 -9.28 2.47 -25.08
CA ASP A 108 -9.49 1.43 -26.07
C ASP A 108 -9.59 2.12 -27.44
N GLN A 109 -8.48 2.13 -28.17
CA GLN A 109 -8.51 2.18 -29.62
C GLN A 109 -8.89 0.78 -30.09
N GLU A 110 -9.98 0.73 -30.86
CA GLU A 110 -10.49 -0.39 -31.65
C GLU A 110 -11.23 -1.46 -30.82
N THR A 111 -12.58 -1.55 -30.85
CA THR A 111 -13.43 -1.83 -32.03
C THR A 111 -14.89 -1.48 -31.76
#